data_AF-A0A661WME8-F1
#
_entry.id   AF-A0A661WME8-F1
#
_cell.length_a   1.000
_cell.length_b   1.000
_cell.length_c   1.000
_cell.angle_alpha   90.00
_cell.angle_beta   90.00
_cell.angle_gamma   90.00
#
_symmetry.space_group_name_H-M   'P 1'
#
loop_
_entity.id
_entity.type
_entity.pdbx_description
1 polymer ?
#
loop_
_entity_poly.entity_id
_entity_poly.type
_entity_poly.pdbx_seq_one_letter_code
_entity_poly.pdbx_strand_id
1 'polypeptide(L)'
;MEEINAADTPILSLDAPSGLDTSLGAASKHQIHARATLTLALPKTGLLTEAAKKAVGDLYLADISVPPELYKSSGLDIQPLFCMIVF
;
A
#
# COMPACT_ATOMS: atom_id res chain seq x y z
N MET A 1 -0.49 12.32 13.35
CA MET A 1 -0.44 12.21 11.87
C MET A 1 -0.15 13.57 11.25
N GLU A 2 -0.88 14.63 11.62
CA GLU A 2 -0.65 15.99 11.09
C GLU A 2 0.79 16.49 11.31
N GLU A 3 1.33 16.37 12.53
CA GLU A 3 2.73 16.75 12.81
C GLU A 3 3.74 15.93 11.99
N ILE A 4 3.48 14.64 11.78
CA ILE A 4 4.33 13.74 10.99
C ILE A 4 4.28 14.17 9.51
N ASN A 5 3.09 14.44 8.98
CA ASN A 5 2.88 14.91 7.61
C ASN A 5 3.47 16.31 7.37
N ALA A 6 3.58 17.14 8.41
CA ALA A 6 4.13 18.48 8.34
C ALA A 6 5.67 18.52 8.49
N ALA A 7 6.30 17.41 8.87
CA ALA A 7 7.74 17.32 8.97
C ALA A 7 8.39 17.28 7.57
N ASP A 8 9.55 17.92 7.40
CA ASP A 8 10.32 17.91 6.15
C ASP A 8 11.03 16.56 5.86
N THR A 9 10.62 15.48 6.52
CA THR A 9 11.22 14.14 6.37
C THR A 9 10.29 13.26 5.54
N PRO A 10 10.78 12.62 4.46
CA PRO A 10 9.97 11.69 3.67
C PRO A 10 9.43 10.53 4.51
N ILE A 11 8.14 10.24 4.38
CA ILE A 11 7.47 9.16 5.11
C ILE A 11 7.41 7.91 4.23
N LEU A 12 7.91 6.79 4.76
CA LEU A 12 7.68 5.45 4.21
C LEU A 12 6.60 4.76 5.02
N SER A 13 5.50 4.37 4.39
CA SER A 13 4.47 3.54 5.03
C SER A 13 4.75 2.06 4.78
N LEU A 14 4.66 1.27 5.85
CA LEU A 14 4.71 -0.19 5.74
C LEU A 14 3.28 -0.72 5.67
N ASP A 15 3.04 -1.59 4.71
CA ASP A 15 1.76 -2.19 4.37
C ASP A 15 0.72 -1.24 3.77
N ALA A 16 0.38 -0.17 4.49
CA ALA A 16 -0.53 0.89 4.09
C ALA A 16 -0.26 2.18 4.88
N PRO A 17 -0.57 3.37 4.32
CA PRO A 17 -0.59 4.60 5.10
C PRO A 17 -1.57 4.48 6.27
N SER A 18 -1.10 4.79 7.48
CA SER A 18 -1.97 4.76 8.65
C SER A 18 -3.15 5.73 8.49
N GLY A 19 -4.36 5.28 8.81
CA GLY A 19 -5.58 6.09 8.69
C GLY A 19 -6.25 6.06 7.32
N LEU A 20 -5.72 5.31 6.35
CA LEU A 20 -6.37 5.04 5.06
C LEU A 20 -7.23 3.76 5.17
N ASP A 21 -8.44 3.79 4.61
CA ASP A 21 -9.25 2.57 4.44
C ASP A 21 -8.64 1.71 3.32
N THR A 22 -8.08 0.56 3.67
CA THR A 22 -7.41 -0.34 2.72
C THR A 22 -8.36 -1.14 1.82
N SER A 23 -9.66 -1.15 2.13
CA SER A 23 -10.67 -1.85 1.33
C SER A 23 -11.28 -0.91 0.28
N LEU A 24 -11.67 0.28 0.70
CA LEU A 24 -12.40 1.26 -0.12
C LEU A 24 -11.51 2.38 -0.67
N GLY A 25 -10.33 2.60 -0.10
CA GLY A 25 -9.46 3.73 -0.44
C GLY A 25 -10.00 5.07 0.06
N ALA A 26 -11.01 5.04 0.93
CA ALA A 26 -11.62 6.24 1.48
C ALA A 26 -10.60 6.99 2.35
N ALA A 27 -10.36 8.25 1.99
CA ALA A 27 -9.49 9.12 2.74
C ALA A 27 -10.15 9.49 4.07
N SER A 28 -9.42 9.38 5.17
CA SER A 28 -9.85 9.92 6.45
C SER A 28 -9.21 11.29 6.69
N LYS A 29 -9.83 12.11 7.55
CA LYS A 29 -9.27 13.41 7.94
C LYS A 29 -7.89 13.28 8.60
N HIS A 30 -7.61 12.14 9.23
CA HIS A 30 -6.36 11.85 9.91
C HIS A 30 -5.71 10.64 9.25
N GLN A 31 -5.01 10.87 8.14
CA GLN A 31 -4.22 9.85 7.45
C GLN A 31 -2.78 10.30 7.24
N ILE A 32 -1.87 9.34 7.07
CA ILE A 32 -0.50 9.60 6.63
C ILE A 32 -0.46 9.87 5.13
N HIS A 33 0.37 10.83 4.73
CA HIS A 33 0.74 11.09 3.34
C HIS A 33 2.15 10.59 3.08
N ALA A 34 2.27 9.36 2.59
CA ALA A 34 3.54 8.72 2.37
C ALA A 34 4.19 9.22 1.08
N ARG A 35 5.53 9.33 1.09
CA ARG A 35 6.31 9.47 -0.14
C ARG A 35 6.31 8.14 -0.92
N ALA A 36 6.32 7.03 -0.19
CA ALA A 36 6.19 5.68 -0.72
C ALA A 36 5.52 4.75 0.29
N THR A 37 4.91 3.68 -0.21
CA THR A 37 4.33 2.59 0.58
C THR A 37 4.90 1.26 0.09
N LEU A 38 5.42 0.45 1.02
CA LEU A 38 5.81 -0.94 0.76
C LEU A 38 4.70 -1.86 1.26
N THR A 39 3.82 -2.30 0.37
CA THR A 39 2.69 -3.19 0.73
C THR A 39 3.11 -4.65 0.79
N LEU A 40 2.53 -5.41 1.72
CA LEU A 40 2.95 -6.78 1.99
C LEU A 40 1.95 -7.80 1.43
N ALA A 41 2.46 -8.95 1.01
CA ALA A 41 1.72 -10.10 0.48
C ALA A 41 0.96 -9.84 -0.84
N LEU A 42 -0.07 -9.00 -0.82
CA LEU A 42 -0.82 -8.56 -2.01
C LEU A 42 -1.25 -7.10 -1.87
N PRO A 43 -1.43 -6.38 -2.98
CA PRO A 43 -1.99 -5.04 -2.96
C PRO A 43 -3.43 -5.07 -2.46
N LYS A 44 -3.75 -4.23 -1.48
CA LYS A 44 -5.13 -4.09 -0.99
C LYS A 44 -5.88 -3.19 -1.97
N THR A 45 -7.13 -3.54 -2.27
CA THR A 45 -7.94 -2.86 -3.30
C THR A 45 -8.06 -1.36 -3.07
N GLY A 46 -8.17 -0.93 -1.82
CA GLY A 46 -8.26 0.49 -1.46
C GLY A 46 -6.99 1.27 -1.79
N LEU A 47 -5.81 0.65 -1.74
CA LEU A 47 -4.54 1.28 -2.12
C LEU A 47 -4.49 1.58 -3.62
N LEU A 48 -5.22 0.80 -4.43
CA LEU A 48 -5.24 0.91 -5.88
C LEU A 48 -6.21 1.98 -6.41
N THR A 49 -6.94 2.67 -5.52
CA THR A 49 -7.94 3.67 -5.92
C THR A 49 -7.32 5.04 -6.20
N GLU A 50 -7.96 5.83 -7.06
CA GLU A 50 -7.57 7.22 -7.32
C GLU A 50 -7.56 8.08 -6.04
N ALA A 51 -8.51 7.83 -5.13
CA ALA A 51 -8.62 8.55 -3.86
C ALA A 51 -7.41 8.31 -2.94
N ALA A 52 -6.83 7.10 -2.98
CA ALA A 52 -5.70 6.71 -2.16
C ALA A 52 -4.34 7.20 -2.68
N LYS A 53 -4.22 7.55 -3.98
CA LYS A 53 -2.93 7.90 -4.62
C LYS A 53 -2.11 8.93 -3.83
N LYS A 54 -2.76 9.99 -3.32
CA LYS A 54 -2.09 11.05 -2.53
C LYS A 54 -1.64 10.60 -1.13
N ALA A 55 -2.26 9.55 -0.59
CA ALA A 55 -1.88 8.97 0.70
C ALA A 55 -0.74 7.97 0.54
N VAL A 56 -0.80 7.17 -0.54
CA VAL A 56 0.07 6.03 -0.79
C VAL A 56 1.46 6.44 -1.31
N GLY A 57 1.51 7.45 -2.19
CA GLY A 57 2.75 7.78 -2.92
C GLY A 57 3.15 6.66 -3.89
N ASP A 58 4.45 6.44 -4.06
CA ASP A 58 4.94 5.31 -4.85
C ASP A 58 4.60 3.98 -4.15
N LEU A 59 3.93 3.05 -4.85
CA LEU A 59 3.53 1.77 -4.26
C LEU A 59 4.46 0.64 -4.72
N TYR A 60 5.05 -0.06 -3.76
CA TYR A 60 5.90 -1.23 -3.98
C TYR A 60 5.25 -2.46 -3.34
N LEU A 61 5.35 -3.62 -3.99
CA LEU A 61 4.95 -4.90 -3.41
C LEU A 61 6.18 -5.63 -2.87
N ALA A 62 6.11 -6.05 -1.61
CA ALA A 62 7.14 -6.87 -0.98
C ALA A 62 6.76 -8.36 -1.02
N ASP A 63 7.71 -9.17 -1.47
CA ASP A 63 7.68 -10.61 -1.23
C ASP A 63 8.06 -10.90 0.23
N ILE A 64 7.10 -11.38 1.01
CA ILE A 64 7.32 -11.81 2.40
C ILE A 64 7.39 -13.34 2.53
N SER A 65 7.67 -14.04 1.43
CA SER A 65 7.75 -15.51 1.35
C SER A 65 6.43 -16.21 1.65
N VAL A 66 5.29 -15.60 1.29
CA VAL A 66 4.00 -16.30 1.31
C VAL A 66 4.08 -17.45 0.29
N PRO A 67 3.77 -18.70 0.70
CA PRO A 67 3.81 -19.83 -0.22
C PRO A 67 2.92 -19.60 -1.46
N PRO A 68 3.45 -19.74 -2.69
CA PRO A 68 2.68 -19.55 -3.93
C PRO A 68 1.42 -20.42 -4.01
N GLU A 69 1.44 -21.59 -3.37
CA GLU A 69 0.30 -22.53 -3.31
C GLU A 69 -0.91 -21.91 -2.60
N LEU A 70 -0.68 -21.01 -1.63
CA LEU A 70 -1.76 -20.33 -0.91
C LEU A 70 -2.54 -19.41 -1.85
N TYR A 71 -1.85 -18.66 -2.71
CA TYR A 71 -2.49 -17.82 -3.72
C TYR A 71 -3.20 -18.63 -4.79
N LYS A 72 -2.57 -19.71 -5.27
CA LYS A 72 -3.20 -20.64 -6.22
C LYS A 72 -4.47 -21.27 -5.66
N SER A 73 -4.48 -21.64 -4.38
CA SER A 73 -5.67 -22.16 -3.70
C SER A 73 -6.81 -21.15 -3.61
N SER A 74 -6.48 -19.86 -3.68
CA SER A 74 -7.43 -18.74 -3.75
C SER A 74 -7.80 -18.36 -5.19
N GLY A 75 -7.36 -19.12 -6.19
CA GLY A 75 -7.62 -18.86 -7.61
C GLY A 75 -6.78 -17.74 -8.21
N LEU A 76 -5.69 -17.33 -7.54
CA LEU A 76 -4.81 -16.26 -8.00
C LEU A 76 -3.53 -16.85 -8.60
N ASP A 77 -3.19 -16.42 -9.81
CA ASP A 77 -1.90 -16.66 -10.44
C ASP A 77 -1.08 -15.37 -10.39
N ILE A 78 0.04 -15.41 -9.68
CA ILE A 78 0.83 -14.22 -9.34
C ILE A 78 2.21 -14.28 -9.98
N GLN A 79 2.63 -13.16 -10.57
CA GLN A 79 3.98 -12.92 -11.10
C GLN A 79 4.99 -12.63 -9.96
N PRO A 80 6.30 -12.45 -10.23
CA PRO A 80 7.29 -12.19 -9.18
C PRO A 80 6.85 -11.04 -8.26
N LEU A 81 6.83 -11.33 -6.96
CA LEU A 81 6.18 -10.52 -5.92
C LEU A 81 6.94 -9.23 -5.57
N PHE A 82 8.10 -8.97 -6.18
CA PHE A 82 8.82 -7.71 -6.02
C PHE A 82 8.65 -6.83 -7.26
N CYS A 83 7.75 -5.85 -7.19
CA CYS A 83 7.53 -4.89 -8.27
C CYS A 83 7.11 -3.52 -7.76
N MET A 84 7.34 -2.50 -8.59
CA MET A 84 6.70 -1.20 -8.45
C MET A 84 5.34 -1.25 -9.14
N ILE A 85 4.29 -0.86 -8.42
CA ILE A 85 2.93 -0.79 -8.95
C ILE A 85 2.73 0.61 -9.51
N VAL A 86 2.55 0.67 -10.83
CA VAL A 86 2.35 1.92 -11.56
C VAL A 86 0.85 2.17 -11.71
N PHE A 87 0.43 3.38 -11.38
CA PHE A 87 -0.96 3.84 -11.44
C PHE A 87 -1.27 4.66 -12.69
#